data_AF-A0A2V8XLY8-F1
#
_entry.id   AF-A0A2V8XLY8-F1
#
_cell.length_a   1.000
_cell.length_b   1.000
_cell.length_c   1.000
_cell.angle_alpha   90.00
_cell.angle_beta   90.00
_cell.angle_gamma   90.00
#
_symmetry.space_group_name_H-M   'P 1'
#
loop_
_entity.id
_entity.type
_entity.pdbx_description
1 polymer ?
#
loop_
_entity_poly.entity_id
_entity_poly.type
_entity_poly.pdbx_seq_one_letter_code
_entity_poly.pdbx_strand_id
1 'polypeptide(L)'
;MFKRLIILGIAGTVFVLGTNYLLVYTLNQQVKRQRNLQDENYWSAYTAIEQVGEHPDRASEQKAKAALDEAYRKGLSKTRAKLLQNYLDDLQHCYQGQRDSCKQINSDMNEAMRAPAVRQ
;
A
#
# COMPACT_ATOMS: atom_id res chain seq x y z
N MET A 1 -30.47 10.17 -49.09
CA MET A 1 -29.85 9.01 -48.41
C MET A 1 -28.62 9.35 -47.56
N PHE A 2 -27.77 10.32 -47.94
CA PHE A 2 -26.57 10.71 -47.19
C PHE A 2 -26.77 11.11 -45.72
N LYS A 3 -27.85 11.84 -45.40
CA LYS A 3 -28.13 12.32 -44.04
C LYS A 3 -28.30 11.19 -43.02
N ARG A 4 -28.79 10.02 -43.44
CA ARG A 4 -28.97 8.84 -42.56
C ARG A 4 -27.66 8.10 -42.29
N LEU A 5 -26.73 8.08 -43.25
CA LEU A 5 -25.40 7.47 -43.08
C LEU A 5 -24.53 8.27 -42.09
N ILE A 6 -24.62 9.60 -42.12
CA ILE A 6 -23.87 10.47 -41.20
C ILE A 6 -24.37 10.29 -39.75
N ILE A 7 -25.68 10.18 -39.54
CA ILE A 7 -26.27 9.97 -38.21
C ILE A 7 -25.87 8.60 -37.64
N LEU A 8 -25.88 7.55 -38.47
CA LEU A 8 -25.40 6.21 -38.09
C LEU A 8 -23.91 6.21 -37.74
N GLY A 9 -23.09 6.95 -38.49
CA GLY A 9 -21.67 7.14 -38.20
C GLY A 9 -21.43 7.82 -36.85
N ILE A 10 -22.10 8.95 -36.61
CA ILE A 10 -21.96 9.70 -35.34
C ILE A 10 -22.47 8.87 -34.15
N ALA A 11 -23.61 8.19 -34.29
CA ALA A 11 -24.14 7.33 -33.24
C ALA A 11 -23.19 6.16 -32.91
N GLY A 12 -22.59 5.55 -33.93
CA GLY A 12 -21.57 4.51 -33.75
C GLY A 12 -20.34 5.00 -33.01
N THR A 13 -19.80 6.17 -33.39
CA THR A 13 -18.62 6.76 -32.74
C THR A 13 -18.89 7.13 -31.28
N VAL A 14 -20.06 7.73 -31.00
CA VAL A 14 -20.47 8.06 -29.61
C VAL A 14 -20.63 6.80 -28.76
N PHE A 15 -21.17 5.72 -29.34
CA PHE A 15 -21.34 4.45 -28.63
C PHE A 15 -19.98 3.80 -28.29
N VAL A 16 -19.03 3.79 -29.23
CA VAL A 16 -17.68 3.26 -29.00
C VAL A 16 -16.91 4.10 -27.98
N LEU A 17 -17.02 5.43 -28.04
CA LEU A 17 -16.37 6.31 -27.07
C LEU A 17 -16.98 6.19 -25.67
N GLY A 18 -18.32 6.11 -25.57
CA GLY A 18 -19.01 5.96 -24.29
C GLY A 18 -18.73 4.63 -23.60
N THR A 19 -18.68 3.53 -24.37
CA THR A 19 -18.32 2.20 -23.84
C THR A 19 -16.86 2.14 -23.40
N ASN A 20 -15.92 2.70 -24.17
CA ASN A 20 -14.52 2.81 -23.74
C ASN A 20 -14.37 3.66 -22.48
N TYR A 21 -15.09 4.78 -22.38
CA TYR A 21 -15.04 5.64 -21.20
C TYR A 21 -15.53 4.92 -19.94
N LEU A 22 -16.65 4.19 -20.03
CA LEU A 22 -17.16 3.37 -18.92
C LEU A 22 -16.18 2.27 -18.50
N LEU A 23 -15.52 1.63 -19.47
CA LEU A 23 -14.53 0.58 -19.20
C LEU A 23 -13.30 1.16 -18.49
N VAL A 24 -12.75 2.26 -18.98
CA VAL A 24 -11.60 2.94 -18.37
C VAL A 24 -11.95 3.49 -16.98
N TYR A 25 -13.13 4.07 -16.82
CA TYR A 25 -13.59 4.60 -15.54
C TYR A 25 -13.72 3.50 -14.48
N THR A 26 -14.36 2.37 -14.82
CA THR A 26 -14.52 1.24 -13.90
C THR A 26 -13.18 0.60 -13.53
N LEU A 27 -12.26 0.44 -14.48
CA LEU A 27 -10.89 0.00 -14.22
C LEU A 27 -10.15 0.95 -13.25
N ASN A 28 -10.21 2.26 -13.51
CA ASN A 28 -9.55 3.23 -12.64
C ASN A 28 -10.14 3.20 -11.21
N GLN A 29 -11.45 3.01 -11.08
CA GLN A 29 -12.11 2.91 -9.79
C GLN A 29 -11.73 1.62 -9.04
N GLN A 30 -11.59 0.50 -9.75
CA GLN A 30 -11.10 -0.76 -9.18
C GLN A 30 -9.64 -0.63 -8.73
N VAL A 31 -8.77 -0.04 -9.55
CA VAL A 31 -7.35 0.19 -9.22
C VAL A 31 -7.23 1.11 -8.00
N LYS A 32 -8.01 2.20 -7.93
CA LYS A 32 -8.03 3.09 -6.76
C LYS A 32 -8.49 2.36 -5.50
N ARG A 33 -9.56 1.56 -5.59
CA ARG A 33 -10.07 0.78 -4.45
C ARG A 33 -9.04 -0.25 -3.97
N GLN A 34 -8.38 -0.95 -4.89
CA GLN A 34 -7.31 -1.89 -4.53
C GLN A 34 -6.11 -1.20 -3.91
N ARG A 35 -5.69 -0.03 -4.42
CA ARG A 35 -4.63 0.77 -3.79
C ARG A 35 -5.01 1.18 -2.37
N ASN A 36 -6.22 1.69 -2.15
CA ASN A 36 -6.68 2.07 -0.82
C ASN A 36 -6.67 0.88 0.15
N LEU A 37 -7.12 -0.30 -0.28
CA LEU A 37 -7.05 -1.51 0.56
C LEU A 37 -5.61 -1.94 0.84
N GLN A 38 -4.71 -1.85 -0.15
CA GLN A 38 -3.29 -2.13 0.07
C GLN A 38 -2.61 -1.10 0.96
N ASP A 39 -3.01 0.17 0.89
CA ASP A 39 -2.52 1.24 1.75
C ASP A 39 -3.04 1.05 3.18
N GLU A 40 -4.32 0.75 3.37
CA GLU A 40 -4.90 0.47 4.69
C GLU A 40 -4.22 -0.71 5.38
N ASN A 41 -4.06 -1.83 4.66
CA ASN A 41 -3.36 -3.01 5.19
C ASN A 41 -1.88 -2.72 5.48
N TYR A 42 -1.22 -1.93 4.62
CA TYR A 42 0.16 -1.50 4.82
C TYR A 42 0.31 -0.66 6.09
N TRP A 43 -0.52 0.38 6.25
CA TRP A 43 -0.48 1.29 7.39
C TRP A 43 -0.88 0.61 8.70
N SER A 44 -1.80 -0.36 8.64
CA SER A 44 -2.17 -1.17 9.81
C SER A 44 -1.00 -2.01 10.32
N ALA A 45 -0.31 -2.74 9.43
CA ALA A 45 0.87 -3.52 9.80
C ALA A 45 2.04 -2.62 10.21
N TYR A 46 2.23 -1.50 9.53
CA TYR A 46 3.23 -0.50 9.86
C TYR A 46 3.07 0.04 11.29
N THR A 47 1.86 0.45 11.66
CA THR A 47 1.57 0.97 13.02
C THR A 47 1.87 -0.09 14.09
N ALA A 48 1.61 -1.36 13.81
CA ALA A 48 1.92 -2.44 14.74
C ALA A 48 3.44 -2.66 14.88
N ILE A 49 4.22 -2.49 13.81
CA ILE A 49 5.69 -2.56 13.84
C ILE A 49 6.27 -1.34 14.57
N GLU A 50 5.71 -0.15 14.35
CA GLU A 50 6.12 1.06 15.08
C GLU A 50 5.96 0.91 16.60
N GLN A 51 4.91 0.21 17.07
CA GLN A 51 4.73 -0.10 18.49
C GLN A 51 5.88 -0.94 19.07
N VAL A 52 6.57 -1.76 18.26
CA VAL A 52 7.80 -2.46 18.68
C VAL A 52 8.95 -1.48 18.88
N GLY A 53 9.01 -0.47 18.03
CA GLY A 53 9.97 0.64 18.14
C GLY A 53 9.79 1.47 19.41
N GLU A 54 8.56 1.69 19.85
CA GLU A 54 8.25 2.42 21.10
C GLU A 54 8.39 1.55 22.35
N HIS A 55 7.89 0.32 22.28
CA HIS A 55 7.91 -0.67 23.36
C HIS A 55 8.45 -2.00 22.83
N PRO A 56 9.77 -2.22 22.88
CA PRO A 56 10.36 -3.48 22.44
C PRO A 56 10.13 -4.55 23.51
N ASP A 57 8.94 -5.15 23.50
CA ASP A 57 8.53 -6.24 24.36
C ASP A 57 8.04 -7.43 23.50
N ARG A 58 8.03 -8.63 24.09
CA ARG A 58 7.65 -9.84 23.32
C ARG A 58 6.21 -9.79 22.81
N ALA A 59 5.31 -9.09 23.50
CA ALA A 59 3.91 -9.00 23.08
C ALA A 59 3.75 -8.04 21.89
N SER A 60 4.47 -6.91 21.88
CA SER A 60 4.50 -6.01 20.72
C SER A 60 5.12 -6.68 19.49
N GLU A 61 6.20 -7.45 19.67
CA GLU A 61 6.80 -8.23 18.58
C GLU A 61 5.84 -9.28 17.99
N GLN A 62 5.14 -10.03 18.84
CA GLN A 62 4.14 -11.00 18.39
C GLN A 62 2.98 -10.32 17.66
N LYS A 63 2.55 -9.16 18.16
CA LYS A 63 1.48 -8.36 17.54
C LYS A 63 1.90 -7.81 16.18
N ALA A 64 3.15 -7.36 16.03
CA ALA A 64 3.71 -6.91 14.76
C ALA A 64 3.79 -8.05 13.73
N LYS A 65 4.27 -9.24 14.15
CA LYS A 65 4.28 -10.45 13.30
C LYS A 65 2.87 -10.84 12.86
N ALA A 66 1.91 -10.85 13.79
CA ALA A 66 0.52 -11.16 13.48
C ALA A 66 -0.10 -10.16 12.50
N ALA A 67 0.16 -8.86 12.67
CA ALA A 67 -0.34 -7.81 11.78
C ALA A 67 0.29 -7.91 10.37
N LEU A 68 1.57 -8.27 10.27
CA LEU A 68 2.23 -8.53 8.99
C LEU A 68 1.63 -9.73 8.26
N ASP A 69 1.40 -10.84 8.97
CA ASP A 69 0.75 -12.04 8.44
C ASP A 69 -0.71 -11.78 8.02
N GLU A 70 -1.41 -10.93 8.77
CA GLU A 70 -2.77 -10.50 8.43
C GLU A 70 -2.77 -9.63 7.17
N ALA A 71 -1.85 -8.67 7.05
CA ALA A 71 -1.71 -7.84 5.86
C ALA A 71 -1.35 -8.68 4.63
N TYR A 72 -0.48 -9.70 4.78
CA TYR A 72 -0.18 -10.65 3.71
C TYR A 72 -1.44 -11.40 3.25
N ARG A 73 -2.22 -11.95 4.20
CA ARG A 73 -3.49 -12.65 3.90
C ARG A 73 -4.53 -11.74 3.25
N LYS A 74 -4.53 -10.45 3.57
CA LYS A 74 -5.43 -9.45 2.99
C LYS A 74 -4.96 -8.89 1.64
N GLY A 75 -3.90 -9.46 1.05
CA GLY A 75 -3.47 -9.13 -0.31
C GLY A 75 -2.49 -7.95 -0.40
N LEU A 76 -1.71 -7.68 0.65
CA LEU A 76 -0.59 -6.75 0.58
C LEU A 76 0.40 -7.19 -0.51
N SER A 77 0.92 -6.25 -1.29
CA SER A 77 1.88 -6.57 -2.35
C SER A 77 3.18 -7.14 -1.76
N LYS A 78 3.80 -8.10 -2.45
CA LYS A 78 5.05 -8.75 -2.00
C LYS A 78 6.16 -7.75 -1.69
N THR A 79 6.27 -6.66 -2.46
CA THR A 79 7.26 -5.61 -2.25
C THR A 79 7.02 -4.87 -0.92
N ARG A 80 5.77 -4.48 -0.64
CA ARG A 80 5.41 -3.80 0.61
C ARG A 80 5.52 -4.71 1.81
N ALA A 81 5.14 -5.98 1.66
CA ALA A 81 5.31 -6.99 2.70
C ALA A 81 6.80 -7.18 3.05
N LYS A 82 7.67 -7.28 2.03
CA LYS A 82 9.12 -7.40 2.23
C LYS A 82 9.73 -6.16 2.90
N LEU A 83 9.24 -4.97 2.56
CA LEU A 83 9.66 -3.72 3.21
C LEU A 83 9.33 -3.72 4.70
N LEU A 84 8.09 -4.06 5.05
CA LEU A 84 7.65 -4.15 6.45
C LEU A 84 8.36 -5.28 7.22
N GLN A 85 8.61 -6.41 6.55
CA GLN A 85 9.36 -7.52 7.14
C GLN A 85 10.80 -7.14 7.47
N ASN A 86 11.51 -6.51 6.52
CA ASN A 86 12.86 -6.03 6.74
C ASN A 86 12.90 -5.02 7.91
N TYR A 87 11.94 -4.10 7.96
CA TYR A 87 11.87 -3.12 9.05
C TYR A 87 11.66 -3.77 10.42
N LEU A 88 10.78 -4.79 10.50
CA LEU A 88 10.60 -5.55 11.73
C LEU A 88 11.87 -6.32 12.12
N ASP A 89 12.53 -6.98 11.16
CA ASP A 89 13.76 -7.73 11.40
C ASP A 89 14.91 -6.82 11.83
N ASP A 90 15.02 -5.62 11.25
CA ASP A 90 15.99 -4.59 11.62
C ASP A 90 15.72 -4.10 13.06
N LEU A 91 14.47 -3.85 13.42
CA LEU A 91 14.11 -3.49 14.80
C LEU A 91 14.45 -4.62 15.78
N GLN A 92 14.14 -5.87 15.43
CA GLN A 92 14.46 -7.02 16.29
C GLN A 92 15.97 -7.20 16.48
N HIS A 93 16.77 -7.13 15.40
CA HIS A 93 18.23 -7.23 15.49
C HIS A 93 18.83 -6.07 16.27
N CYS A 94 18.32 -4.87 16.05
CA CYS A 94 18.84 -3.68 16.70
C CYS A 94 18.54 -3.72 18.22
N TYR A 95 17.31 -4.01 18.62
CA TYR A 95 16.94 -4.08 20.05
C TYR A 95 17.55 -5.28 20.81
N GLN A 96 18.05 -6.30 20.11
CA GLN A 96 18.89 -7.35 20.70
C GLN A 96 20.34 -6.89 20.98
N GLY A 97 20.77 -5.75 20.42
CA GLY A 97 22.11 -5.17 20.57
C GLY A 97 22.11 -3.84 21.37
N GLN A 98 22.45 -2.72 20.70
CA GLN A 98 22.62 -1.39 21.31
C GLN A 98 21.35 -0.55 21.28
N ARG A 99 20.58 -0.60 22.37
CA ARG A 99 19.24 0.01 22.51
C ARG A 99 19.13 1.49 22.11
N ASP A 100 20.12 2.32 22.45
CA ASP A 100 20.06 3.77 22.19
C ASP A 100 20.31 4.13 20.72
N SER A 101 21.24 3.43 20.05
CA SER A 101 21.47 3.61 18.60
C SER A 101 20.26 3.16 17.78
N CYS A 102 19.50 2.20 18.29
CA CYS A 102 18.31 1.67 17.62
C CYS A 102 17.13 2.61 17.63
N LYS A 103 17.00 3.41 18.69
CA LYS A 103 15.94 4.41 18.76
C LYS A 103 16.11 5.46 17.65
N GLN A 104 17.35 5.83 17.32
CA GLN A 104 17.67 6.74 16.23
C GLN A 104 17.39 6.10 14.85
N ILE A 105 17.88 4.87 14.61
CA ILE A 105 17.64 4.14 13.36
C ILE A 105 16.14 3.90 13.12
N ASN A 106 15.40 3.55 14.18
CA ASN A 106 13.95 3.42 14.15
C ASN A 106 13.27 4.74 13.75
N SER A 107 13.72 5.87 14.29
CA SER A 107 13.19 7.20 13.93
C SER A 107 13.45 7.52 12.45
N ASP A 108 14.66 7.29 11.96
CA ASP A 108 15.05 7.57 10.58
C ASP A 108 14.31 6.68 9.58
N MET A 109 14.15 5.38 9.88
CA MET A 109 13.36 4.46 9.05
C MET A 109 11.87 4.77 9.10
N ASN A 110 11.33 5.16 10.26
CA ASN A 110 9.94 5.57 10.41
C ASN A 110 9.67 6.82 9.56
N GLU A 111 10.59 7.78 9.56
CA GLU A 111 10.52 8.96 8.71
C GLU A 111 10.63 8.60 7.22
N ALA A 112 11.51 7.67 6.83
CA ALA A 112 11.62 7.19 5.45
C ALA A 112 10.39 6.42 4.95
N MET A 113 9.70 5.70 5.84
CA MET A 113 8.48 4.95 5.55
C MET A 113 7.24 5.84 5.52
N ARG A 114 7.22 6.92 6.32
CA ARG A 114 6.17 7.94 6.35
C ARG A 114 6.32 9.02 5.30
N ALA A 115 7.55 9.31 4.88
CA ALA A 115 7.80 10.15 3.73
C ALA A 115 6.99 9.53 2.58
N PRO A 116 5.93 10.21 2.10
CA PRO A 116 5.29 9.76 0.90
C PRO A 116 6.40 9.68 -0.15
N ALA A 117 6.23 8.86 -1.16
CA ALA A 117 6.95 9.04 -2.41
C ALA A 117 6.61 10.43 -3.00
N VAL A 118 7.05 11.52 -2.36
CA VAL A 118 7.14 12.89 -2.88
C VAL A 118 8.40 12.92 -3.72
N ARG A 119 8.49 12.01 -4.69
CA ARG A 119 9.40 12.11 -5.81
C ARG A 119 8.67 11.57 -7.03
N GLN A 120 8.04 12.54 -7.70
CA GLN A 120 7.78 12.65 -9.14
C GLN A 120 6.64 11.81 -9.72
#